data_AF-A0A139MGI6-F1
#
_entry.id   AF-A0A139MGI6-F1
#
_cell.length_a   1.000
_cell.length_b   1.000
_cell.length_c   1.000
_cell.angle_alpha   90.00
_cell.angle_beta   90.00
_cell.angle_gamma   90.00
#
_symmetry.space_group_name_H-M   'P 1'
#
loop_
_entity.id
_entity.type
_entity.pdbx_description
1 polymer ?
#
loop_
_entity_poly.entity_id
_entity_poly.type
_entity_poly.pdbx_seq_one_letter_code
_entity_poly.pdbx_strand_id
1 'polypeptide(L)'
;MEDAARAIQGSYYYAIHVDSELINVSAERFSHEDQASADLEELLDRIRVGADGNASPQFPAPVRDFTFSEMRPRRIFTMGGQQFRYLEEIPGGNHMIIRNGRIADEMNWEAQEAELNRWYLEDFLAEEPEIEQYVAPVASTFTTGMLDFNTTDRRANGVIYNLNTFDTPFADRTSVVSSGVRRAFALSVADVNHLTQTGSFTVGDRAAAGGMAYWLRTPSSTEGWAWGVNAVGTWGHSTRSYINRGIRPALILHQ
;
A
#
# COMPACT_ATOMS: atom_id res chain seq x y z
N MET A 1 21.60 12.95 53.99
CA MET A 1 22.16 12.88 52.61
C MET A 1 21.52 13.92 51.68
N GLU A 2 20.87 14.97 52.19
CA GLU A 2 20.10 15.92 51.35
C GLU A 2 20.89 17.13 50.85
N ASP A 3 21.97 17.54 51.52
CA ASP A 3 22.63 18.82 51.20
C ASP A 3 23.67 18.75 50.07
N ALA A 4 24.18 17.56 49.73
CA ALA A 4 25.18 17.41 48.67
C ALA A 4 24.57 17.42 47.25
N ALA A 5 23.27 17.09 47.13
CA ALA A 5 22.60 16.93 45.83
C ALA A 5 22.22 18.27 45.16
N ARG A 6 22.11 19.36 45.93
CA ARG A 6 21.70 20.68 45.40
C ARG A 6 22.85 21.54 44.86
N ALA A 7 24.09 21.09 45.00
CA ALA A 7 25.29 21.84 44.61
C ALA A 7 25.80 21.56 43.19
N ILE A 8 25.14 20.66 42.44
CA ILE A 8 25.58 20.27 41.10
C ILE A 8 24.87 21.15 40.07
N GLN A 9 25.56 22.18 39.57
CA GLN A 9 25.14 22.91 38.38
C GLN A 9 25.59 22.15 37.13
N GLY A 10 24.64 21.48 36.48
CA GLY A 10 24.84 20.87 35.18
C GLY A 10 24.31 19.44 35.10
N SER A 11 23.42 19.25 34.12
CA SER A 11 22.95 17.99 33.54
C SER A 11 21.95 17.20 34.39
N TYR A 12 20.71 17.13 33.88
CA TYR A 12 19.62 16.26 34.32
C TYR A 12 20.10 14.90 34.85
N TYR A 13 19.81 14.62 36.12
CA TYR A 13 19.91 13.26 36.65
C TYR A 13 18.73 12.45 36.11
N TYR A 14 18.99 11.58 35.13
CA TYR A 14 18.06 10.49 34.81
C TYR A 14 18.31 9.36 35.82
N ALA A 15 17.39 9.20 36.77
CA ALA A 15 17.31 7.97 37.53
C ALA A 15 16.46 6.97 36.72
N ILE A 16 17.12 5.99 36.10
CA ILE A 16 16.42 4.86 35.49
C ILE A 16 16.17 3.84 36.61
N HIS A 17 14.94 3.80 37.12
CA HIS A 17 14.50 2.70 37.96
C HIS A 17 14.21 1.50 37.05
N VAL A 18 15.03 0.46 37.15
CA VAL A 18 14.81 -0.79 36.40
C VAL A 18 14.16 -1.77 37.36
N ASP A 19 12.84 -1.91 37.27
CA ASP A 19 12.18 -3.11 37.77
C ASP A 19 12.38 -4.23 36.76
N SER A 20 12.86 -5.37 37.23
CA SER A 20 13.06 -6.55 36.40
C SER A 20 11.98 -7.56 36.72
N GLU A 21 11.05 -7.77 35.78
CA GLU A 21 10.11 -8.88 35.85
C GLU A 21 10.67 -10.09 35.09
N LEU A 22 10.49 -11.27 35.67
CA LEU A 22 10.80 -12.52 35.00
C LEU A 22 9.67 -12.79 34.00
N ILE A 23 9.90 -12.42 32.73
CA ILE A 23 8.92 -12.63 31.67
C ILE A 23 8.87 -14.12 31.38
N ASN A 24 7.69 -14.71 31.53
CA ASN A 24 7.45 -16.06 31.05
C ASN A 24 7.70 -16.06 29.53
N VAL A 25 8.53 -16.97 29.03
CA VAL A 25 8.88 -17.10 27.60
C VAL A 25 7.65 -17.34 26.70
N SER A 26 6.49 -17.67 27.30
CA SER A 26 5.21 -17.79 26.60
C SER A 26 4.40 -16.48 26.50
N ALA A 27 4.83 -15.39 27.16
CA ALA A 27 4.16 -14.10 27.09
C ALA A 27 4.78 -13.24 25.98
N GLU A 28 3.99 -12.90 24.96
CA GLU A 28 4.43 -12.02 23.86
C GLU A 28 4.50 -10.54 24.27
N ARG A 29 4.01 -10.19 25.48
CA ARG A 29 3.94 -8.82 26.00
C ARG A 29 4.41 -8.71 27.45
N PHE A 30 5.02 -7.57 27.77
CA PHE A 30 5.30 -7.14 29.14
C PHE A 30 3.98 -6.88 29.87
N SER A 31 3.98 -7.09 31.18
CA SER A 31 2.85 -6.65 32.02
C SER A 31 2.81 -5.12 31.99
N HIS A 32 1.61 -4.52 31.98
CA HIS A 32 1.40 -3.05 32.04
C HIS A 32 1.82 -2.24 30.80
N GLU A 33 1.95 -2.86 29.62
CA GLU A 33 2.13 -2.11 28.37
C GLU A 33 1.02 -1.12 28.05
N ASP A 34 -0.19 -1.34 28.58
CA ASP A 34 -1.31 -0.41 28.49
C ASP A 34 -1.06 0.93 29.22
N GLN A 35 0.01 1.02 30.00
CA GLN A 35 0.46 2.22 30.69
C GLN A 35 1.78 2.77 30.13
N ALA A 36 2.29 2.18 29.03
CA ALA A 36 3.52 2.62 28.40
C ALA A 36 3.38 4.05 27.85
N SER A 37 4.47 4.81 27.89
CA SER A 37 4.53 6.06 27.11
C SER A 37 4.52 5.73 25.62
N ALA A 38 4.10 6.68 24.78
CA ALA A 38 4.12 6.51 23.32
C ALA A 38 5.51 6.08 22.80
N ASP A 39 6.58 6.65 23.37
CA ASP A 39 7.96 6.29 23.01
C ASP A 39 8.31 4.84 23.38
N LEU A 40 7.80 4.34 24.51
CA LEU A 40 8.01 2.95 24.94
C LEU A 40 7.16 2.00 24.11
N GLU A 41 5.91 2.36 23.76
CA GLU A 41 5.09 1.59 22.83
C GLU A 41 5.77 1.46 21.46
N GLU A 42 6.31 2.56 20.92
CA GLU A 42 7.07 2.55 19.67
C GLU A 42 8.32 1.68 19.80
N LEU A 43 9.10 1.79 20.88
CA LEU A 43 10.28 0.95 21.10
C LEU A 43 9.91 -0.53 21.16
N LEU A 44 8.87 -0.89 21.91
CA LEU A 44 8.44 -2.27 22.05
C LEU A 44 7.91 -2.85 20.73
N ASP A 45 7.17 -2.06 19.96
CA ASP A 45 6.73 -2.43 18.61
C ASP A 45 7.93 -2.57 17.65
N ARG A 46 8.91 -1.66 17.71
CA ARG A 46 10.19 -1.75 16.99
C ARG A 46 11.13 -2.86 17.49
N ILE A 47 10.89 -3.46 18.65
CA ILE A 47 11.59 -4.69 19.07
C ILE A 47 10.84 -5.90 18.53
N ARG A 48 9.52 -5.79 18.43
CA ARG A 48 8.59 -6.82 17.90
C ARG A 48 8.43 -6.80 16.39
N VAL A 49 9.25 -6.02 15.70
CA VAL A 49 9.18 -5.83 14.25
C VAL A 49 8.83 -7.14 13.58
N GLY A 50 7.94 -7.08 12.58
CA GLY A 50 7.62 -8.24 11.75
C GLY A 50 8.92 -8.94 11.31
N ALA A 51 8.82 -10.22 10.94
CA ALA A 51 9.98 -11.03 10.54
C ALA A 51 10.85 -10.40 9.40
N ASP A 52 10.38 -9.32 8.79
CA ASP A 52 11.01 -8.51 7.75
C ASP A 52 11.82 -7.30 8.26
N GLY A 53 11.90 -7.03 9.57
CA GLY A 53 12.69 -5.94 10.15
C GLY A 53 12.19 -4.52 9.82
N ASN A 54 10.99 -4.40 9.25
CA ASN A 54 10.38 -3.14 8.82
C ASN A 54 9.41 -2.54 9.85
N ALA A 55 9.32 -1.21 9.98
CA ALA A 55 8.41 -0.55 10.91
C ALA A 55 6.94 -1.07 10.83
N SER A 56 6.26 -1.09 11.98
CA SER A 56 4.85 -1.47 12.06
C SER A 56 3.95 -0.46 11.37
N PRO A 57 2.77 -0.88 10.86
CA PRO A 57 1.80 0.06 10.28
C PRO A 57 1.31 1.15 11.25
N GLN A 58 1.53 0.99 12.56
CA GLN A 58 1.11 1.96 13.57
C GLN A 58 2.07 3.14 13.68
N PHE A 59 3.33 2.95 13.28
CA PHE A 59 4.39 3.94 13.40
C PHE A 59 4.89 4.31 12.00
N PRO A 60 4.46 5.45 11.44
CA PRO A 60 4.96 5.95 10.17
C PRO A 60 6.48 6.04 10.18
N ALA A 61 7.12 5.61 9.10
CA ALA A 61 8.56 5.73 8.91
C ALA A 61 8.87 6.31 7.52
N PRO A 62 10.01 7.00 7.36
CA PRO A 62 10.43 7.47 6.05
C PRO A 62 10.77 6.29 5.14
N VAL A 63 10.64 6.47 3.82
CA VAL A 63 10.84 5.40 2.82
C VAL A 63 12.19 4.68 2.96
N ARG A 64 13.25 5.41 3.33
CA ARG A 64 14.61 4.89 3.49
C ARG A 64 14.79 3.90 4.65
N ASP A 65 13.89 3.93 5.62
CA ASP A 65 13.92 3.04 6.79
C ASP A 65 13.25 1.69 6.48
N PHE A 66 12.58 1.58 5.33
CA PHE A 66 12.04 0.31 4.86
C PHE A 66 13.06 -0.45 4.02
N THR A 67 13.16 -1.76 4.25
CA THR A 67 13.87 -2.73 3.43
C THR A 67 12.83 -3.54 2.66
N PHE A 68 12.44 -3.08 1.46
CA PHE A 68 11.33 -3.70 0.71
C PHE A 68 11.65 -5.12 0.22
N SER A 69 12.92 -5.46 -0.01
CA SER A 69 13.35 -6.81 -0.40
C SER A 69 13.00 -7.89 0.63
N GLU A 70 12.92 -7.53 1.91
CA GLU A 70 12.56 -8.45 2.99
C GLU A 70 11.05 -8.52 3.23
N MET A 71 10.28 -7.57 2.67
CA MET A 71 8.83 -7.56 2.85
C MET A 71 8.17 -8.71 2.09
N ARG A 72 7.30 -9.44 2.81
CA ARG A 72 6.43 -10.42 2.18
C ARG A 72 5.21 -9.74 1.55
N PRO A 73 4.70 -10.25 0.42
CA PRO A 73 3.47 -9.75 -0.16
C PRO A 73 2.34 -9.66 0.86
N ARG A 74 1.50 -8.63 0.72
CA ARG A 74 0.39 -8.25 1.60
C ARG A 74 0.77 -7.53 2.90
N ARG A 75 2.07 -7.39 3.22
CA ARG A 75 2.54 -6.58 4.35
C ARG A 75 2.00 -5.15 4.24
N ILE A 76 1.28 -4.71 5.26
CA ILE A 76 0.85 -3.31 5.39
C ILE A 76 1.98 -2.54 6.05
N PHE A 77 2.23 -1.28 5.71
CA PHE A 77 3.19 -0.40 6.38
C PHE A 77 2.73 1.06 6.21
N THR A 78 3.34 2.01 6.91
CA THR A 78 2.90 3.42 6.88
C THR A 78 4.06 4.34 6.56
N MET A 79 3.84 5.23 5.60
CA MET A 79 4.82 6.17 5.07
C MET A 79 4.07 7.43 4.63
N GLY A 80 4.55 8.62 4.98
CA GLY A 80 3.84 9.88 4.69
C GLY A 80 2.46 9.96 5.31
N GLY A 81 2.32 9.48 6.55
CA GLY A 81 1.04 9.41 7.25
C GLY A 81 -0.01 8.50 6.59
N GLN A 82 0.35 7.76 5.54
CA GLN A 82 -0.57 6.96 4.75
C GLN A 82 -0.18 5.48 4.79
N GLN A 83 -1.17 4.61 4.99
CA GLN A 83 -0.96 3.18 4.94
C GLN A 83 -0.84 2.70 3.50
N PHE A 84 0.16 1.86 3.26
CA PHE A 84 0.41 1.15 2.02
C PHE A 84 0.45 -0.35 2.25
N ARG A 85 0.33 -1.11 1.17
CA ARG A 85 0.48 -2.55 1.13
C ARG A 85 1.54 -2.91 0.11
N TYR A 86 2.50 -3.72 0.53
CA TYR A 86 3.49 -4.31 -0.36
C TYR A 86 2.85 -5.41 -1.22
N LEU A 87 3.10 -5.37 -2.52
CA LEU A 87 2.48 -6.28 -3.49
C LEU A 87 3.50 -7.29 -4.00
N GLU A 88 4.52 -6.85 -4.70
CA GLU A 88 5.52 -7.74 -5.27
C GLU A 88 6.83 -7.00 -5.53
N GLU A 89 7.90 -7.79 -5.60
CA GLU A 89 9.13 -7.34 -6.24
C GLU A 89 8.95 -7.39 -7.75
N ILE A 90 9.42 -6.34 -8.41
CA ILE A 90 9.56 -6.21 -9.85
C ILE A 90 11.07 -6.26 -10.13
N PRO A 91 11.52 -6.88 -11.24
CA PRO A 91 12.94 -6.99 -11.55
C PRO A 91 13.72 -5.68 -11.43
N GLY A 92 14.97 -5.79 -10.96
CA GLY A 92 15.91 -4.67 -10.85
C GLY A 92 15.74 -3.81 -9.59
N GLY A 93 15.43 -4.42 -8.44
CA GLY A 93 15.27 -3.70 -7.17
C GLY A 93 14.03 -2.81 -7.15
N ASN A 94 12.99 -3.18 -7.89
CA ASN A 94 11.75 -2.42 -7.97
C ASN A 94 10.69 -3.11 -7.12
N HIS A 95 9.81 -2.33 -6.50
CA HIS A 95 8.88 -2.81 -5.48
C HIS A 95 7.53 -2.17 -5.71
N MET A 96 6.53 -2.97 -6.06
CA MET A 96 5.17 -2.47 -6.25
C MET A 96 4.45 -2.38 -4.91
N ILE A 97 3.88 -1.21 -4.65
CA ILE A 97 3.06 -0.94 -3.47
C ILE A 97 1.74 -0.32 -3.89
N ILE A 98 0.72 -0.48 -3.04
CA ILE A 98 -0.58 0.13 -3.25
C ILE A 98 -1.07 0.76 -1.95
N ARG A 99 -1.62 1.97 -2.02
CA ARG A 99 -2.25 2.62 -0.87
C ARG A 99 -3.33 1.70 -0.29
N ASN A 100 -3.40 1.54 1.02
CA ASN A 100 -4.34 0.63 1.66
C ASN A 100 -5.78 1.16 1.55
N GLY A 101 -5.98 2.47 1.73
CA GLY A 101 -7.24 3.16 1.49
C GLY A 101 -7.42 3.63 0.05
N ARG A 102 -8.66 3.92 -0.35
CA ARG A 102 -8.97 4.60 -1.62
C ARG A 102 -8.98 6.12 -1.43
N ILE A 103 -8.71 6.87 -2.50
CA ILE A 103 -9.12 8.27 -2.61
C ILE A 103 -10.64 8.24 -2.78
N ALA A 104 -11.33 8.93 -1.88
CA ALA A 104 -12.77 8.79 -1.69
C ALA A 104 -13.45 10.13 -1.96
N ASP A 105 -13.72 10.38 -3.24
CA ASP A 105 -14.60 11.46 -3.68
C ASP A 105 -15.60 10.88 -4.68
N GLU A 106 -16.71 11.58 -4.88
CA GLU A 106 -17.77 11.23 -5.82
C GLU A 106 -17.30 11.36 -7.28
N MET A 107 -16.29 10.58 -7.64
CA MET A 107 -15.55 10.68 -8.88
C MET A 107 -16.02 9.63 -9.89
N ASN A 108 -16.07 10.05 -11.14
CA ASN A 108 -16.27 9.13 -12.24
C ASN A 108 -14.91 8.54 -12.68
N TRP A 109 -14.98 7.47 -13.46
CA TRP A 109 -13.80 6.75 -13.95
C TRP A 109 -12.88 7.61 -14.83
N GLU A 110 -13.44 8.55 -15.60
CA GLU A 110 -12.65 9.42 -16.50
C GLU A 110 -11.78 10.43 -15.73
N ALA A 111 -12.17 10.78 -14.50
CA ALA A 111 -11.40 11.67 -13.63
C ALA A 111 -10.20 10.96 -12.96
N GLN A 112 -10.03 9.65 -13.15
CA GLN A 112 -9.06 8.84 -12.41
C GLN A 112 -7.63 9.35 -12.53
N GLU A 113 -7.25 9.71 -13.75
CA GLU A 113 -5.92 10.17 -14.08
C GLU A 113 -5.57 11.50 -13.40
N ALA A 114 -6.49 12.47 -13.47
CA ALA A 114 -6.32 13.77 -12.85
C ALA A 114 -6.21 13.65 -11.33
N GLU A 115 -7.03 12.80 -10.72
CA GLU A 115 -7.06 12.64 -9.27
C GLU A 115 -5.83 11.89 -8.74
N LEU A 116 -5.31 10.90 -9.48
CA LEU A 116 -4.04 10.27 -9.14
C LEU A 116 -2.89 11.27 -9.14
N ASN A 117 -2.87 12.17 -10.13
CA ASN A 117 -1.84 13.20 -10.23
C ASN A 117 -1.99 14.24 -9.11
N ARG A 118 -3.22 14.68 -8.80
CA ARG A 118 -3.50 15.57 -7.67
C ARG A 118 -3.05 14.96 -6.36
N TRP A 119 -3.48 13.74 -6.05
CA TRP A 119 -3.05 13.03 -4.84
C TRP A 119 -1.53 12.87 -4.77
N TYR A 120 -0.89 12.46 -5.86
CA TYR A 120 0.55 12.25 -5.86
C TYR A 120 1.31 13.55 -5.57
N LEU A 121 0.99 14.63 -6.29
CA LEU A 121 1.72 15.90 -6.21
C LEU A 121 1.35 16.74 -4.98
N GLU A 122 0.06 16.81 -4.64
CA GLU A 122 -0.46 17.76 -3.67
C GLU A 122 -0.69 17.15 -2.28
N ASP A 123 -1.01 15.85 -2.20
CA ASP A 123 -1.27 15.20 -0.90
C ASP A 123 -0.05 14.38 -0.45
N PHE A 124 0.52 13.57 -1.34
CA PHE A 124 1.54 12.60 -0.96
C PHE A 124 2.96 13.19 -0.97
N LEU A 125 3.38 13.83 -2.06
CA LEU A 125 4.70 14.48 -2.13
C LEU A 125 4.79 15.74 -1.28
N ALA A 126 3.67 16.38 -0.93
CA ALA A 126 3.67 17.50 0.00
C ALA A 126 4.08 17.07 1.42
N GLU A 127 3.68 15.86 1.83
CA GLU A 127 4.02 15.28 3.14
C GLU A 127 5.38 14.53 3.11
N GLU A 128 5.73 13.88 1.99
CA GLU A 128 6.97 13.10 1.83
C GLU A 128 7.72 13.44 0.54
N PRO A 129 8.29 14.64 0.40
CA PRO A 129 8.95 15.05 -0.84
C PRO A 129 10.15 14.17 -1.19
N GLU A 130 10.85 13.61 -0.18
CA GLU A 130 12.00 12.73 -0.39
C GLU A 130 11.64 11.43 -1.13
N ILE A 131 10.36 11.01 -1.16
CA ILE A 131 9.99 9.76 -1.82
C ILE A 131 10.12 9.83 -3.35
N GLU A 132 10.00 11.01 -3.95
CA GLU A 132 10.02 11.17 -5.41
C GLU A 132 11.29 10.60 -6.03
N GLN A 133 12.42 10.63 -5.32
CA GLN A 133 13.67 10.06 -5.79
C GLN A 133 13.65 8.52 -5.90
N TYR A 134 12.82 7.86 -5.08
CA TYR A 134 12.63 6.42 -5.05
C TYR A 134 11.52 5.95 -5.99
N VAL A 135 10.63 6.84 -6.46
CA VAL A 135 9.56 6.43 -7.39
C VAL A 135 10.16 6.09 -8.75
N ALA A 136 10.00 4.84 -9.17
CA ALA A 136 10.42 4.38 -10.48
C ALA A 136 9.47 4.90 -11.58
N PRO A 137 9.99 5.28 -12.76
CA PRO A 137 9.16 5.78 -13.84
C PRO A 137 8.30 4.67 -14.44
N VAL A 138 7.03 4.98 -14.73
CA VAL A 138 6.08 4.13 -15.47
C VAL A 138 5.65 4.80 -16.76
N ALA A 139 4.96 4.09 -17.65
CA ALA A 139 4.45 4.67 -18.88
C ALA A 139 3.60 5.93 -18.62
N SER A 140 3.77 6.96 -19.44
CA SER A 140 2.97 8.20 -19.35
C SER A 140 1.52 8.01 -19.77
N THR A 141 1.27 6.98 -20.59
CA THR A 141 -0.07 6.53 -21.01
C THR A 141 -0.09 5.02 -21.06
N PHE A 142 -1.23 4.41 -20.71
CA PHE A 142 -1.40 2.96 -20.73
C PHE A 142 -2.26 2.54 -21.93
N THR A 143 -1.82 1.49 -22.64
CA THR A 143 -2.63 0.86 -23.69
C THR A 143 -3.41 -0.29 -23.07
N THR A 144 -4.60 0.00 -22.55
CA THR A 144 -5.34 -0.92 -21.68
C THR A 144 -6.21 -1.94 -22.44
N GLY A 145 -6.62 -1.60 -23.68
CA GLY A 145 -7.63 -2.37 -24.40
C GLY A 145 -8.99 -2.35 -23.70
N MET A 146 -9.95 -3.13 -24.20
CA MET A 146 -11.25 -3.31 -23.55
C MET A 146 -11.47 -4.78 -23.23
N LEU A 147 -12.05 -5.05 -22.06
CA LEU A 147 -12.32 -6.42 -21.62
C LEU A 147 -13.82 -6.60 -21.36
N ASP A 148 -14.43 -7.60 -21.97
CA ASP A 148 -15.83 -7.91 -21.73
C ASP A 148 -16.01 -8.64 -20.39
N PHE A 149 -16.90 -8.11 -19.56
CA PHE A 149 -17.25 -8.76 -18.32
C PHE A 149 -17.96 -10.10 -18.58
N ASN A 150 -18.82 -10.25 -19.57
CA ASN A 150 -19.59 -11.50 -19.68
C ASN A 150 -18.81 -12.69 -20.24
N THR A 151 -17.69 -12.47 -20.96
CA THR A 151 -16.89 -13.54 -21.59
C THR A 151 -15.63 -13.93 -20.79
N THR A 152 -15.36 -13.24 -19.68
CA THR A 152 -14.21 -13.51 -18.82
C THR A 152 -14.53 -14.60 -17.80
N ASP A 153 -13.70 -15.65 -17.77
CA ASP A 153 -13.80 -16.79 -16.85
C ASP A 153 -13.28 -16.40 -15.45
N ARG A 154 -14.09 -15.61 -14.74
CA ARG A 154 -13.87 -15.23 -13.35
C ARG A 154 -14.24 -16.36 -12.40
N ARG A 155 -13.27 -16.86 -11.65
CA ARG A 155 -13.50 -17.86 -10.60
C ARG A 155 -13.63 -17.22 -9.22
N ALA A 156 -14.17 -17.99 -8.27
CA ALA A 156 -14.39 -17.55 -6.89
C ALA A 156 -13.09 -17.24 -6.12
N ASN A 157 -11.96 -17.85 -6.53
CA ASN A 157 -10.63 -17.49 -6.03
C ASN A 157 -10.13 -16.13 -6.56
N GLY A 158 -10.95 -15.43 -7.34
CA GLY A 158 -10.66 -14.14 -7.93
C GLY A 158 -9.82 -14.20 -9.19
N VAL A 159 -9.34 -15.36 -9.64
CA VAL A 159 -8.53 -15.43 -10.86
C VAL A 159 -9.43 -15.43 -12.11
N ILE A 160 -9.02 -14.69 -13.14
CA ILE A 160 -9.54 -14.75 -14.51
C ILE A 160 -8.63 -15.70 -15.30
N TYR A 161 -9.13 -16.89 -15.61
CA TYR A 161 -8.32 -17.98 -16.18
C TYR A 161 -8.07 -17.84 -17.68
N ASN A 162 -8.98 -17.18 -18.40
CA ASN A 162 -8.85 -16.92 -19.83
C ASN A 162 -8.33 -15.50 -20.13
N LEU A 163 -7.72 -14.79 -19.16
CA LEU A 163 -7.27 -13.42 -19.40
C LEU A 163 -6.26 -13.35 -20.57
N ASN A 164 -5.41 -14.38 -20.70
CA ASN A 164 -4.42 -14.50 -21.76
C ASN A 164 -4.99 -14.60 -23.19
N THR A 165 -6.32 -14.79 -23.35
CA THR A 165 -6.95 -14.76 -24.69
C THR A 165 -7.28 -13.35 -25.16
N PHE A 166 -7.06 -12.33 -24.31
CA PHE A 166 -7.32 -10.93 -24.61
C PHE A 166 -5.98 -10.19 -24.68
N ASP A 167 -5.34 -10.18 -25.85
CA ASP A 167 -3.95 -9.72 -26.04
C ASP A 167 -3.64 -8.39 -25.35
N THR A 168 -4.37 -7.31 -25.69
CA THR A 168 -4.11 -5.98 -25.14
C THR A 168 -4.45 -5.88 -23.64
N PRO A 169 -5.65 -6.30 -23.16
CA PRO A 169 -5.92 -6.29 -21.72
C PRO A 169 -4.97 -7.16 -20.90
N PHE A 170 -4.48 -8.28 -21.44
CA PHE A 170 -3.52 -9.15 -20.76
C PHE A 170 -2.13 -8.53 -20.68
N ALA A 171 -1.70 -7.84 -21.74
CA ALA A 171 -0.41 -7.17 -21.81
C ALA A 171 -0.34 -5.87 -20.99
N ASP A 172 -1.47 -5.31 -20.54
CA ASP A 172 -1.54 -4.12 -19.68
C ASP A 172 -1.09 -4.41 -18.24
N ARG A 173 0.10 -5.01 -18.07
CA ARG A 173 0.80 -5.17 -16.80
C ARG A 173 1.70 -3.97 -16.56
N THR A 174 1.57 -3.29 -15.43
CA THR A 174 2.43 -2.16 -15.11
C THR A 174 3.86 -2.64 -14.85
N SER A 175 4.82 -1.94 -15.45
CA SER A 175 6.25 -2.18 -15.29
C SER A 175 7.00 -0.85 -15.32
N VAL A 176 8.27 -0.88 -14.91
CA VAL A 176 9.16 0.27 -15.00
C VAL A 176 9.51 0.54 -16.46
N VAL A 177 9.42 1.81 -16.86
CA VAL A 177 9.74 2.28 -18.21
C VAL A 177 10.77 3.38 -18.09
N SER A 178 11.98 3.17 -18.62
CA SER A 178 13.11 4.11 -18.47
C SER A 178 12.83 5.52 -19.02
N SER A 179 12.05 5.61 -20.11
CA SER A 179 11.58 6.88 -20.70
C SER A 179 10.22 7.33 -20.15
N GLY A 180 9.76 6.73 -19.05
CA GLY A 180 8.48 7.00 -18.43
C GLY A 180 8.51 8.24 -17.53
N VAL A 181 7.51 8.33 -16.66
CA VAL A 181 7.31 9.42 -15.71
C VAL A 181 7.14 8.85 -14.30
N ARG A 182 7.65 9.54 -13.29
CA ARG A 182 7.48 9.17 -11.88
C ARG A 182 6.12 9.65 -11.41
N ARG A 183 5.22 8.72 -11.12
CA ARG A 183 3.81 9.03 -10.84
C ARG A 183 3.09 7.87 -10.18
N ALA A 184 1.96 8.18 -9.59
CA ALA A 184 0.97 7.19 -9.21
C ALA A 184 0.20 6.65 -10.43
N PHE A 185 -0.30 5.42 -10.32
CA PHE A 185 -1.15 4.80 -11.32
C PHE A 185 -2.27 3.98 -10.65
N ALA A 186 -3.36 3.75 -11.37
CA ALA A 186 -4.37 2.77 -10.99
C ALA A 186 -4.02 1.42 -11.59
N LEU A 187 -4.21 0.33 -10.85
CA LEU A 187 -4.01 -1.03 -11.35
C LEU A 187 -4.97 -1.37 -12.50
N SER A 188 -4.52 -2.22 -13.43
CA SER A 188 -5.38 -2.84 -14.45
C SER A 188 -6.00 -4.15 -13.95
N VAL A 189 -6.87 -4.74 -14.76
CA VAL A 189 -7.32 -6.12 -14.56
C VAL A 189 -6.15 -7.11 -14.64
N ALA A 190 -5.20 -6.93 -15.55
CA ALA A 190 -4.02 -7.79 -15.62
C ALA A 190 -3.14 -7.68 -14.39
N ASP A 191 -2.98 -6.47 -13.84
CA ASP A 191 -2.24 -6.26 -12.61
C ASP A 191 -2.84 -7.07 -11.46
N VAL A 192 -4.13 -6.85 -11.19
CA VAL A 192 -4.84 -7.50 -10.08
C VAL A 192 -4.94 -9.02 -10.28
N ASN A 193 -5.12 -9.48 -11.53
CA ASN A 193 -5.19 -10.91 -11.84
C ASN A 193 -3.87 -11.63 -11.53
N HIS A 194 -2.75 -11.12 -12.04
CA HIS A 194 -1.42 -11.68 -11.76
C HIS A 194 -1.10 -11.63 -10.27
N LEU A 195 -1.31 -10.48 -9.62
CA LEU A 195 -1.05 -10.34 -8.18
C LEU A 195 -1.85 -11.35 -7.34
N THR A 196 -2.99 -11.80 -7.82
CA THR A 196 -3.74 -12.86 -7.14
C THR A 196 -3.19 -14.24 -7.48
N GLN A 197 -2.86 -14.49 -8.74
CA GLN A 197 -2.27 -15.75 -9.16
C GLN A 197 -0.95 -16.03 -8.43
N THR A 198 -0.15 -15.01 -8.13
CA THR A 198 1.10 -15.11 -7.37
C THR A 198 0.90 -15.10 -5.84
N GLY A 199 -0.32 -14.89 -5.35
CA GLY A 199 -0.63 -14.81 -3.92
C GLY A 199 -0.28 -13.46 -3.26
N SER A 200 0.14 -12.47 -4.05
CA SER A 200 0.34 -11.08 -3.59
C SER A 200 -0.96 -10.38 -3.17
N PHE A 201 -2.09 -10.86 -3.66
CA PHE A 201 -3.42 -10.56 -3.16
C PHE A 201 -4.16 -11.86 -2.82
N THR A 202 -4.81 -11.90 -1.65
CA THR A 202 -6.01 -12.73 -1.48
C THR A 202 -7.22 -11.98 -2.01
N VAL A 203 -8.35 -12.68 -2.24
CA VAL A 203 -9.60 -12.01 -2.65
C VAL A 203 -9.94 -10.87 -1.69
N GLY A 204 -9.84 -11.08 -0.37
CA GLY A 204 -10.14 -10.04 0.62
C GLY A 204 -9.18 -8.84 0.57
N ASP A 205 -7.87 -9.07 0.39
CA ASP A 205 -6.86 -8.00 0.38
C ASP A 205 -6.98 -7.04 -0.81
N ARG A 206 -7.69 -7.47 -1.87
CA ARG A 206 -7.94 -6.62 -3.04
C ARG A 206 -8.79 -5.43 -2.68
N ALA A 207 -9.78 -5.57 -1.80
CA ALA A 207 -10.64 -4.44 -1.41
C ALA A 207 -9.81 -3.32 -0.78
N ALA A 208 -10.22 -2.07 -0.97
CA ALA A 208 -9.61 -0.98 -0.23
C ALA A 208 -10.04 -1.06 1.25
N ALA A 209 -9.22 -0.48 2.13
CA ALA A 209 -9.47 -0.43 3.57
C ALA A 209 -10.90 0.06 3.88
N GLY A 210 -11.52 -0.56 4.89
CA GLY A 210 -12.93 -0.32 5.24
C GLY A 210 -13.95 -1.02 4.34
N GLY A 211 -13.52 -1.98 3.50
CA GLY A 211 -14.42 -2.72 2.61
C GLY A 211 -14.93 -1.84 1.46
N MET A 212 -14.03 -1.07 0.85
CA MET A 212 -14.41 -0.06 -0.14
C MET A 212 -14.07 -0.50 -1.56
N ALA A 213 -14.97 -0.19 -2.49
CA ALA A 213 -14.80 -0.47 -3.91
C ALA A 213 -13.95 0.60 -4.61
N TYR A 214 -13.20 0.20 -5.63
CA TYR A 214 -12.41 1.12 -6.44
C TYR A 214 -12.37 0.71 -7.92
N TRP A 215 -12.06 1.69 -8.75
CA TRP A 215 -11.90 1.55 -10.19
C TRP A 215 -10.53 1.00 -10.56
N LEU A 216 -10.49 0.17 -11.59
CA LEU A 216 -9.27 -0.22 -12.31
C LEU A 216 -9.16 0.61 -13.59
N ARG A 217 -7.95 0.78 -14.13
CA ARG A 217 -7.76 1.51 -15.40
C ARG A 217 -8.25 0.76 -16.64
N THR A 218 -8.74 -0.47 -16.50
CA THR A 218 -9.24 -1.28 -17.62
C THR A 218 -10.71 -0.95 -17.91
N PRO A 219 -11.05 -0.44 -19.10
CA PRO A 219 -12.43 -0.23 -19.49
C PRO A 219 -13.15 -1.55 -19.82
N SER A 220 -14.48 -1.53 -19.73
CA SER A 220 -15.33 -2.63 -20.21
C SER A 220 -15.54 -2.50 -21.72
N SER A 221 -15.78 -3.62 -22.42
CA SER A 221 -16.29 -3.58 -23.79
C SER A 221 -17.73 -3.05 -23.86
N THR A 222 -18.47 -3.13 -22.76
CA THR A 222 -19.76 -2.44 -22.61
C THR A 222 -19.50 -0.93 -22.61
N GLU A 223 -20.10 -0.23 -23.57
CA GLU A 223 -19.92 1.21 -23.75
C GLU A 223 -20.23 1.98 -22.47
N GLY A 224 -19.31 2.87 -22.08
CA GLY A 224 -19.46 3.69 -20.89
C GLY A 224 -19.32 2.93 -19.57
N TRP A 225 -18.80 1.70 -19.56
CA TRP A 225 -18.50 0.93 -18.35
C TRP A 225 -17.00 0.73 -18.15
N ALA A 226 -16.62 0.43 -16.92
CA ALA A 226 -15.24 0.11 -16.55
C ALA A 226 -15.18 -1.00 -15.51
N TRP A 227 -14.02 -1.63 -15.40
CA TRP A 227 -13.75 -2.66 -14.41
C TRP A 227 -13.37 -2.05 -13.06
N GLY A 228 -13.68 -2.80 -12.01
CA GLY A 228 -13.36 -2.43 -10.64
C GLY A 228 -13.22 -3.65 -9.74
N VAL A 229 -12.77 -3.38 -8.53
CA VAL A 229 -12.83 -4.32 -7.42
C VAL A 229 -13.91 -3.86 -6.46
N ASN A 230 -14.77 -4.78 -6.03
CA ASN A 230 -15.87 -4.49 -5.12
C ASN A 230 -15.40 -4.42 -3.65
N ALA A 231 -16.31 -3.99 -2.77
CA ALA A 231 -16.13 -3.90 -1.32
C ALA A 231 -15.61 -5.19 -0.66
N VAL A 232 -15.91 -6.35 -1.25
CA VAL A 232 -15.51 -7.68 -0.77
C VAL A 232 -14.33 -8.27 -1.56
N GLY A 233 -13.71 -7.46 -2.43
CA GLY A 233 -12.52 -7.83 -3.18
C GLY A 233 -12.75 -8.66 -4.45
N THR A 234 -14.00 -9.01 -4.75
CA THR A 234 -14.37 -9.65 -6.02
C THR A 234 -14.31 -8.67 -7.19
N TRP A 235 -14.23 -9.19 -8.41
CA TRP A 235 -14.39 -8.39 -9.61
C TRP A 235 -15.77 -7.75 -9.68
N GLY A 236 -15.81 -6.55 -10.23
CA GLY A 236 -17.04 -5.87 -10.62
C GLY A 236 -16.81 -5.05 -11.87
N HIS A 237 -17.92 -4.60 -12.45
CA HIS A 237 -17.94 -3.55 -13.45
C HIS A 237 -19.17 -2.67 -13.20
N SER A 238 -19.10 -1.42 -13.62
CA SER A 238 -20.22 -0.48 -13.51
C SER A 238 -20.07 0.64 -14.54
N THR A 239 -21.12 1.44 -14.71
CA THR A 239 -21.04 2.66 -15.53
C THR A 239 -19.92 3.56 -15.02
N ARG A 240 -19.16 4.17 -15.92
CA ARG A 240 -18.04 5.05 -15.61
C ARG A 240 -18.46 6.25 -14.77
N SER A 241 -19.74 6.62 -14.81
CA SER A 241 -20.34 7.65 -13.95
C SER A 241 -20.65 7.21 -12.52
N TYR A 242 -20.41 5.95 -12.15
CA TYR A 242 -20.74 5.43 -10.82
C TYR A 242 -19.78 5.97 -9.75
N ILE A 243 -20.28 6.91 -8.94
CA ILE A 243 -19.50 7.71 -7.98
C ILE A 243 -19.12 6.98 -6.68
N ASN A 244 -19.71 5.82 -6.40
CA ASN A 244 -19.43 5.06 -5.16
C ASN A 244 -18.18 4.15 -5.27
N ARG A 245 -17.39 4.30 -6.33
CA ARG A 245 -16.07 3.69 -6.49
C ARG A 245 -15.03 4.79 -6.49
N GLY A 246 -13.95 4.59 -5.74
CA GLY A 246 -12.83 5.55 -5.70
C GLY A 246 -11.66 5.05 -6.52
N ILE A 247 -10.48 5.59 -6.23
CA ILE A 247 -9.23 5.17 -6.85
C ILE A 247 -8.29 4.68 -5.76
N ARG A 248 -7.53 3.63 -6.05
CA ARG A 248 -6.53 3.10 -5.13
C ARG A 248 -5.15 3.31 -5.74
N PRO A 249 -4.42 4.36 -5.35
CA PRO A 249 -3.11 4.68 -5.93
C PRO A 249 -2.09 3.57 -5.71
N ALA A 250 -1.37 3.22 -6.77
CA ALA A 250 -0.20 2.34 -6.74
C ALA A 250 1.05 3.09 -7.20
N LEU A 251 2.20 2.62 -6.70
CA LEU A 251 3.53 3.15 -7.00
C LEU A 251 4.48 1.97 -7.22
N ILE A 252 5.54 2.20 -8.00
CA ILE A 252 6.72 1.34 -8.00
C ILE A 252 7.84 2.14 -7.35
N LEU A 253 8.44 1.60 -6.30
CA LEU A 253 9.59 2.18 -5.62
C LEU A 253 10.85 1.42 -6.01
N HIS A 254 11.97 2.11 -6.10
CA HIS A 254 13.29 1.54 -6.38
C HIS A 254 14.18 1.68 -5.15
N GLN A 255 14.79 0.58 -4.71
CA GLN A 255 15.77 0.51 -3.63
C GLN A 255 16.97 -0.35 -4.05
#